data_AF-A0A923N7M5-F1
#
_entry.id   AF-A0A923N7M5-F1
#
_cell.length_a   1.000
_cell.length_b   1.000
_cell.length_c   1.000
_cell.angle_alpha   90.00
_cell.angle_beta   90.00
_cell.angle_gamma   90.00
#
_symmetry.space_group_name_H-M   'P 1'
#
loop_
_entity.id
_entity.type
_entity.pdbx_description
1 polymer ?
#
loop_
_entity_poly.entity_id
_entity_poly.type
_entity_poly.pdbx_seq_one_letter_code
_entity_poly.pdbx_strand_id
1 'polypeptide(L)' 'MPTTTLNSDIITTTCGQQLDLSTTELVIERSNSLFSYNIHKLKTGEYVICEKFYANPFNNRYILLNDDQIELLKNL' A
#
# COMPACT_ATOMS: atom_id res chain seq x y z
N MET A 1 7.48 18.64 22.51
CA MET A 1 6.94 18.82 21.14
C MET A 1 6.62 17.43 20.62
N PRO A 2 5.40 17.12 20.17
CA PRO A 2 5.13 15.81 19.60
C PRO A 2 5.94 15.73 18.31
N THR A 3 6.82 14.73 18.22
CA THR A 3 7.55 14.41 17.02
C THR A 3 6.51 14.01 15.98
N THR A 4 6.19 14.90 15.04
CA THR A 4 5.51 14.51 13.82
C THR A 4 6.49 13.62 13.07
N THR A 5 6.40 12.32 13.32
CA THR A 5 6.96 11.30 12.44
C THR A 5 6.20 11.48 11.13
N LEU A 6 6.70 12.37 10.27
CA LEU A 6 6.35 12.40 8.86
C LEU A 6 6.85 11.07 8.32
N ASN A 7 6.02 10.03 8.45
CA ASN A 7 6.15 8.86 7.61
C ASN A 7 5.90 9.39 6.21
N SER A 8 6.98 9.71 5.52
CA SER A 8 7.00 9.80 4.08
C SER A 8 6.67 8.38 3.60
N ASP A 9 5.39 8.00 3.57
CA ASP A 9 4.94 6.75 2.95
C ASP A 9 5.02 6.91 1.41
N ILE A 10 6.15 7.44 0.94
CA ILE A 10 6.55 7.43 -0.46
C ILE A 10 7.06 6.02 -0.71
N ILE A 11 6.28 5.26 -1.47
CA ILE A 11 6.61 3.91 -1.88
C ILE A 11 7.07 3.93 -3.33
N THR A 12 7.94 2.99 -3.68
CA THR A 12 8.27 2.74 -5.09
C THR A 12 7.63 1.43 -5.49
N THR A 13 6.75 1.47 -6.48
CA THR A 13 6.10 0.29 -7.03
C THR A 13 7.13 -0.62 -7.69
N THR A 14 6.79 -1.89 -7.88
CA THR A 14 7.68 -2.84 -8.56
C THR A 14 8.05 -2.41 -9.98
N CYS A 15 7.24 -1.54 -10.62
CA CYS A 15 7.55 -0.96 -11.94
C CYS A 15 8.37 0.34 -11.88
N GLY A 16 8.83 0.77 -10.70
CA GLY A 16 9.71 1.93 -10.51
C GLY A 16 8.97 3.26 -10.33
N GLN A 17 7.64 3.26 -10.25
CA GLN A 17 6.86 4.47 -10.03
C GLN A 17 6.83 4.84 -8.55
N GLN A 18 7.12 6.10 -8.22
CA GLN A 18 6.99 6.60 -6.85
C GLN A 18 5.54 7.06 -6.61
N LEU A 19 4.98 6.62 -5.49
CA LEU A 19 3.62 6.97 -5.05
C LEU A 19 3.68 7.50 -3.63
N ASP A 20 3.01 8.62 -3.39
CA ASP A 20 2.86 9.19 -2.06
C ASP A 20 1.52 8.72 -1.44
N LEU A 21 1.62 7.79 -0.48
CA LEU A 21 0.44 7.24 0.19
C LEU A 21 -0.17 8.19 1.21
N SER A 22 0.52 9.26 1.63
CA SER A 22 -0.01 10.19 2.64
C SER A 22 -1.28 10.92 2.18
N THR A 23 -1.49 10.96 0.87
CA THR A 23 -2.64 11.63 0.24
C THR A 23 -3.71 10.66 -0.28
N THR A 24 -3.55 9.38 0.01
CA THR A 24 -4.42 8.29 -0.48
C THR A 24 -5.43 7.86 0.56
N GLU A 25 -6.51 7.22 0.11
CA GLU A 25 -7.54 6.66 0.98
C GLU A 25 -7.20 5.19 1.30
N LEU A 26 -7.09 4.84 2.58
CA LEU A 26 -6.92 3.45 3.02
C LEU A 26 -8.26 2.72 2.92
N VAL A 27 -8.34 1.70 2.05
CA VAL A 27 -9.58 0.95 1.76
C VAL A 27 -9.65 -0.33 2.57
N ILE A 28 -8.54 -1.06 2.64
CA ILE A 28 -8.42 -2.33 3.36
C ILE A 28 -7.14 -2.29 4.18
N GLU A 29 -7.24 -2.73 5.44
CA GLU A 29 -6.11 -2.96 6.32
C GLU A 29 -6.23 -4.37 6.91
N ARG A 30 -5.23 -5.21 6.63
CA ARG A 30 -5.11 -6.56 7.18
C ARG A 30 -3.69 -6.74 7.71
N SER A 31 -3.56 -7.41 8.84
CA SER A 31 -2.27 -7.64 9.47
C SER A 31 -2.27 -8.97 10.19
N ASN A 32 -1.12 -9.65 10.20
CA ASN A 32 -0.88 -10.85 10.98
C ASN A 32 0.51 -10.78 11.64
N SER A 33 1.01 -11.88 12.20
CA SER A 33 2.32 -11.91 12.88
C SER A 33 3.54 -11.78 11.95
N LEU A 34 3.38 -11.97 10.64
CA LEU A 34 4.47 -12.04 9.66
C LEU A 34 4.52 -10.80 8.75
N PHE A 35 3.36 -10.27 8.38
CA PHE A 35 3.25 -9.13 7.47
C PHE A 35 1.92 -8.36 7.64
N SER A 36 1.88 -7.15 7.10
CA SER A 36 0.65 -6.40 6.85
C SER A 36 0.37 -6.29 5.36
N TYR A 37 -0.91 -6.25 5.02
CA TYR A 37 -1.45 -6.07 3.68
C TYR A 37 -2.46 -4.92 3.72
N ASN A 38 -2.10 -3.81 3.08
CA ASN A 38 -2.94 -2.61 3.02
C ASN A 38 -3.29 -2.30 1.57
N ILE A 39 -4.52 -1.88 1.29
CA ILE A 39 -4.91 -1.38 -0.02
C ILE A 39 -5.24 0.10 0.10
N HIS A 40 -4.57 0.92 -0.72
CA HIS A 40 -4.82 2.33 -0.82
C HIS A 40 -5.46 2.66 -2.18
N LYS A 41 -6.47 3.54 -2.19
CA LYS A 41 -7.01 4.15 -3.39
C LYS A 41 -6.29 5.47 -3.67
N LEU A 42 -5.70 5.56 -4.86
CA LEU A 42 -5.02 6.75 -5.33
C LEU A 42 -6.04 7.80 -5.78
N LYS A 43 -5.64 9.08 -5.76
CA LYS A 43 -6.49 10.19 -6.22
C LYS A 43 -6.89 10.08 -7.70
N THR A 44 -6.06 9.41 -8.47
CA THR A 44 -6.26 9.14 -9.89
C THR A 44 -7.31 8.05 -10.14
N GLY A 45 -7.69 7.29 -9.10
CA GLY A 45 -8.74 6.28 -9.13
C GLY A 45 -8.21 4.85 -9.01
N GLU A 46 -6.95 4.60 -9.38
CA GLU A 46 -6.31 3.29 -9.26
C GLU A 46 -6.08 2.89 -7.80
N TYR A 47 -5.75 1.62 -7.60
CA TYR A 47 -5.47 1.06 -6.28
C TYR A 47 -4.03 0.57 -6.20
N VAL A 48 -3.45 0.62 -5.00
CA VAL A 48 -2.13 0.06 -4.72
C VAL A 48 -2.20 -0.85 -3.50
N ILE A 49 -1.73 -2.08 -3.67
CA ILE A 49 -1.46 -3.01 -2.57
C ILE A 49 -0.09 -2.67 -1.99
N CYS A 50 -0.05 -2.56 -0.67
CA CYS A 50 1.15 -2.39 0.12
C CYS A 50 1.31 -3.60 1.05
N GLU A 51 2.17 -4.53 0.67
CA GLU A 51 2.59 -5.62 1.54
C GLU A 51 3.87 -5.24 2.27
N LYS A 52 3.80 -5.12 3.60
CA LYS A 52 4.95 -4.82 4.44
C LYS A 52 5.31 -6.04 5.28
N PHE A 53 6.51 -6.60 5.07
CA PHE A 53 7.01 -7.76 5.80
C PHE A 53 7.83 -7.31 7.01
N TYR A 54 7.43 -7.74 8.21
CA TYR A 54 8.08 -7.28 9.44
C TYR A 54 9.50 -7.83 9.63
N ALA A 55 9.76 -9.03 9.11
CA ALA A 55 11.08 -9.66 9.22
C ALA A 55 12.11 -9.02 8.29
N ASN A 56 11.70 -8.50 7.13
CA ASN A 56 12.61 -7.90 6.16
C ASN A 56 11.90 -6.88 5.25
N PRO A 57 12.23 -5.59 5.33
CA PRO A 57 11.61 -4.56 4.50
C PRO A 57 11.97 -4.66 3.00
N PHE A 58 13.07 -5.35 2.63
CA PHE A 58 13.41 -5.59 1.22
C PHE A 58 12.42 -6.51 0.52
N ASN A 59 11.62 -7.24 1.28
CA ASN A 59 10.55 -8.09 0.74
C ASN A 59 9.23 -7.34 0.58
N ASN A 60 9.17 -6.06 0.96
CA ASN A 60 7.95 -5.28 0.79
C ASN A 60 7.57 -5.22 -0.69
N ARG A 61 6.28 -5.42 -0.97
CA ARG A 61 5.75 -5.39 -2.34
C ARG A 61 4.71 -4.31 -2.47
N TYR A 62 4.82 -3.58 -3.57
CA TYR A 62 3.97 -2.44 -3.88
C TYR A 62 3.42 -2.65 -5.29
N ILE A 63 2.16 -3.05 -5.37
CA ILE A 63 1.54 -3.56 -6.60
C ILE A 63 0.40 -2.62 -6.99
N LEU A 64 0.51 -2.01 -8.17
CA LEU A 64 -0.57 -1.25 -8.79
C LEU A 64 -1.62 -2.21 -9.33
N LEU A 65 -2.88 -1.90 -9.04
CA LEU A 65 -4.04 -2.64 -9.49
C LEU A 65 -4.91 -1.79 -10.41
N ASN A 66 -5.51 -2.44 -11.40
CA ASN A 66 -6.60 -1.87 -12.19
C ASN A 66 -7.97 -2.21 -11.58
N ASP A 67 -9.03 -1.66 -12.18
CA ASP A 67 -10.40 -1.79 -11.69
C ASP A 67 -10.89 -3.26 -11.66
N ASP A 68 -10.53 -4.06 -12.65
CA ASP A 68 -10.92 -5.48 -12.69
C ASP A 68 -10.26 -6.28 -11.56
N GLN A 69 -9.00 -6.00 -11.25
CA GLN A 69 -8.24 -6.70 -10.19
C GLN A 69 -8.76 -6.37 -8.79
N ILE A 70 -9.17 -5.11 -8.55
CA ILE A 70 -9.73 -4.73 -7.25
C ILE A 70 -11.12 -5.34 -7.03
N GLU A 71 -11.94 -5.47 -8.08
CA GLU A 71 -13.24 -6.15 -7.98
C GLU A 71 -13.08 -7.63 -7.63
N LEU A 72 -12.11 -8.31 -8.23
CA LEU A 72 -11.79 -9.69 -7.87
C LEU A 72 -11.38 -9.82 -6.40
N LEU A 73 -10.53 -8.91 -5.91
CA LEU A 73 -10.04 -8.93 -4.52
C LEU A 73 -11.12 -8.63 -3.48
N LYS A 74 -12.15 -7.84 -3.80
CA LYS A 74 -13.27 -7.58 -2.89
C LYS A 74 -14.13 -8.82 -2.63
N ASN A 75 -14.10 -9.80 -3.53
CA ASN A 75 -14.90 -11.01 -3.48
C ASN A 75 -14.16 -12.21 -2.86
N LEU A 76 -12.90 -12.03 -2.46
CA LEU A 76 -12.07 -13.01 -1.74
C LEU A 76 -12.11 -12.76 -0.23
#